data_AF-A0A2G2Z8U5-F1
#
_entry.id   AF-A0A2G2Z8U5-F1
#
_cell.length_a   1.000
_cell.length_b   1.000
_cell.length_c   1.000
_cell.angle_alpha   90.00
_cell.angle_beta   90.00
_cell.angle_gamma   90.00
#
_symmetry.space_group_name_H-M   'P 1'
#
loop_
_entity.id
_entity.type
_entity.pdbx_description
1 polymer ?
#
loop_
_entity_poly.entity_id
_entity_poly.type
_entity_poly.pdbx_seq_one_letter_code
_entity_poly.pdbx_strand_id
1 'polypeptide(L)'
;MATATATATTAAVATVNKTHISSPVDKLFCSPSQKLLSLATKTLSKPYNHHRTLTTCASKNPLTDVVHSGQPNPDGHSFRSYFDADDKPREECHVEDIYGDSEASRLCYLALHALQHHGQEGVGIVSVNDNVHKSITGVGLVFDVFSESKLDRLSGDLAIGHVRHSIAGASMLKNVQPFVASYRFGSVGVAHNGNLVNYKQLHGELEENRSIFNTSSDTEVVLHLIAISKARPFLLRIVEACEKIEGAYSMVFATEDKLVAVRDPYGFRPLVMGRRSNGAIIFASETCALDLIEATYEREVLPGEVTLNLTQVTLKNINQHNRPRNAPRSRWHTIL
;
A
#
# COMPACT_ATOMS: atom_id res chain seq x y z
N MET A 1 -12.40 68.72 25.78
CA MET A 1 -12.27 68.20 27.16
C MET A 1 -12.27 66.68 27.05
N ALA A 2 -11.15 65.97 26.89
CA ALA A 2 -9.74 66.32 27.16
C ALA A 2 -9.40 66.48 28.65
N THR A 3 -9.21 65.35 29.32
CA THR A 3 -8.43 65.16 30.54
C THR A 3 -7.69 63.83 30.40
N ALA A 4 -6.35 63.85 30.46
CA ALA A 4 -5.52 62.66 30.43
C ALA A 4 -4.81 62.50 31.78
N THR A 5 -4.63 61.26 32.22
CA THR A 5 -3.80 60.91 33.38
C THR A 5 -2.88 59.77 32.99
N ALA A 6 -1.60 60.10 32.76
CA ALA A 6 -0.54 59.13 32.61
C ALA A 6 0.26 59.05 33.92
N THR A 7 0.64 57.85 34.32
CA THR A 7 1.62 57.60 35.38
C THR A 7 2.62 56.59 34.87
N ALA A 8 3.87 57.04 34.69
CA ALA A 8 5.00 56.20 34.33
C ALA A 8 5.97 56.13 35.52
N THR A 9 6.55 54.96 35.76
CA THR A 9 7.54 54.78 36.83
C THR A 9 8.71 53.90 36.35
N THR A 10 9.86 54.55 36.21
CA THR A 10 11.24 54.02 36.37
C THR A 10 11.63 52.69 35.70
N ALA A 11 12.60 52.78 34.79
CA ALA A 11 13.39 51.64 34.32
C ALA A 11 14.48 51.21 35.32
N ALA A 12 14.98 49.98 35.17
CA ALA A 12 16.25 49.53 35.73
C ALA A 12 17.07 48.85 34.62
N VAL A 13 18.30 49.33 34.40
CA VAL A 13 19.25 48.77 33.41
C VAL A 13 20.29 47.93 34.16
N ALA A 14 20.55 46.71 33.68
CA ALA A 14 21.56 45.82 34.24
C ALA A 14 22.40 45.17 33.13
N THR A 15 23.32 45.95 32.55
CA THR A 15 24.31 45.46 31.59
C THR A 15 25.51 44.88 32.34
N VAL A 16 25.85 43.61 32.12
CA VAL A 16 27.11 43.00 32.59
C VAL A 16 27.81 42.36 31.39
N ASN A 17 29.14 42.47 31.35
CA ASN A 17 29.95 42.33 30.14
C ASN A 17 30.74 41.01 30.09
N LYS A 18 31.26 40.68 28.90
CA LYS A 18 32.15 39.52 28.68
C LYS A 18 33.48 39.66 29.44
N THR A 19 34.06 38.53 29.84
CA THR A 19 35.52 38.36 29.93
C THR A 19 35.96 37.00 29.37
N HIS A 20 37.10 36.99 28.69
CA HIS A 20 37.77 35.76 28.22
C HIS A 20 38.64 35.16 29.34
N ILE A 21 38.78 33.83 29.36
CA ILE A 21 40.02 33.15 29.74
C ILE A 21 40.30 32.06 28.68
N SER A 22 41.57 31.79 28.38
CA SER A 22 41.99 30.88 27.30
C SER A 22 43.38 30.26 27.55
N SER A 23 43.71 29.21 26.78
CA SER A 23 45.04 28.60 26.59
C SER A 23 45.57 27.70 27.74
N PRO A 24 46.58 26.82 27.49
CA PRO A 24 46.81 25.96 26.31
C PRO A 24 47.26 24.51 26.73
N VAL A 25 48.12 23.85 25.92
CA VAL A 25 48.82 22.54 26.10
C VAL A 25 48.01 21.31 25.62
N ASP A 26 48.51 20.44 24.71
CA ASP A 26 49.52 20.66 23.64
C ASP A 26 49.39 19.65 22.47
N LYS A 27 50.24 19.80 21.45
CA LYS A 27 50.12 19.19 20.11
C LYS A 27 50.78 17.81 19.94
N LEU A 28 50.23 17.02 19.00
CA LEU A 28 50.93 16.29 17.92
C LEU A 28 49.93 16.23 16.74
N PHE A 29 50.18 16.76 15.54
CA PHE A 29 51.19 16.41 14.52
C PHE A 29 51.14 14.92 14.08
N CYS A 30 51.14 14.55 12.80
CA CYS A 30 51.41 15.33 11.58
C CYS A 30 50.67 14.79 10.34
N SER A 31 50.45 15.62 9.32
CA SER A 31 50.02 15.21 7.98
C SER A 31 50.97 15.76 6.90
N PRO A 32 51.57 14.90 6.05
CA PRO A 32 52.26 15.33 4.84
C PRO A 32 51.41 15.10 3.58
N SER A 33 51.58 15.95 2.58
CA SER A 33 50.95 15.83 1.26
C SER A 33 52.02 15.83 0.16
N GLN A 34 51.65 15.26 -0.99
CA GLN A 34 52.11 15.51 -2.36
C GLN A 34 52.86 14.38 -3.10
N LYS A 35 52.43 14.26 -4.37
CA LYS A 35 53.13 13.75 -5.57
C LYS A 35 53.47 12.25 -5.58
N LEU A 36 52.90 11.45 -6.49
CA LEU A 36 52.96 11.50 -7.96
C LEU A 36 54.30 11.03 -8.52
N LEU A 37 54.29 9.80 -9.05
CA LEU A 37 55.18 9.38 -10.13
C LEU A 37 54.47 8.31 -10.96
N SER A 38 54.44 8.52 -12.27
CA SER A 38 53.88 7.59 -13.26
C SER A 38 54.97 6.67 -13.80
N LEU A 39 54.58 5.47 -14.24
CA LEU A 39 55.23 4.86 -15.40
C LEU A 39 54.22 4.05 -16.21
N ALA A 40 54.36 4.09 -17.53
CA ALA A 40 53.42 3.49 -18.49
C ALA A 40 54.16 2.67 -19.55
N THR A 41 53.40 2.17 -20.53
CA THR A 41 53.81 1.48 -21.78
C THR A 41 54.09 -0.03 -21.63
N LYS A 42 53.84 -0.89 -22.65
CA LYS A 42 53.50 -0.72 -24.09
C LYS A 42 52.25 -1.57 -24.45
N THR A 43 51.25 -1.12 -25.22
CA THR A 43 51.10 -1.08 -26.71
C THR A 43 51.32 -2.42 -27.46
N LEU A 44 50.58 -2.80 -28.51
CA LEU A 44 49.49 -2.12 -29.27
C LEU A 44 48.17 -2.96 -29.26
N SER A 45 47.34 -3.30 -30.28
CA SER A 45 47.29 -3.23 -31.76
C SER A 45 45.81 -3.10 -32.26
N LYS A 46 45.55 -3.11 -33.58
CA LYS A 46 44.22 -3.09 -34.27
C LYS A 46 44.35 -3.79 -35.67
N PRO A 47 43.37 -3.71 -36.62
CA PRO A 47 42.02 -4.30 -36.69
C PRO A 47 41.82 -5.15 -37.99
N TYR A 48 40.59 -5.57 -38.36
CA TYR A 48 40.03 -5.41 -39.74
C TYR A 48 38.50 -5.68 -39.82
N ASN A 49 37.89 -5.56 -41.01
CA ASN A 49 36.45 -5.31 -41.25
C ASN A 49 35.63 -6.45 -41.89
N HIS A 50 34.30 -6.34 -41.71
CA HIS A 50 33.17 -6.76 -42.59
C HIS A 50 33.14 -8.15 -43.27
N HIS A 51 31.98 -8.81 -43.17
CA HIS A 51 31.16 -9.10 -44.37
C HIS A 51 29.65 -9.13 -44.06
N ARG A 52 28.82 -9.15 -45.10
CA ARG A 52 27.34 -9.01 -45.07
C ARG A 52 26.69 -10.09 -45.94
N THR A 53 25.68 -10.79 -45.42
CA THR A 53 24.80 -11.66 -46.22
C THR A 53 23.34 -11.49 -45.78
N LEU A 54 22.43 -11.36 -46.75
CA LEU A 54 20.98 -11.37 -46.57
C LEU A 54 20.44 -12.67 -47.17
N THR A 55 19.51 -13.36 -46.51
CA THR A 55 18.78 -14.49 -47.09
C THR A 55 17.30 -14.37 -46.75
N THR A 56 16.47 -14.22 -47.78
CA THR A 56 15.00 -14.18 -47.71
C THR A 56 14.41 -15.52 -48.15
N CYS A 57 13.51 -16.10 -47.35
CA CYS A 57 12.60 -17.18 -47.76
C CYS A 57 11.24 -16.96 -47.06
N ALA A 58 10.14 -17.42 -47.67
CA ALA A 58 8.78 -17.06 -47.26
C ALA A 58 7.79 -18.24 -47.30
N SER A 59 6.81 -18.22 -46.36
CA SER A 59 5.51 -18.93 -46.41
C SER A 59 5.55 -20.48 -46.53
N LYS A 60 4.89 -21.26 -45.65
CA LYS A 60 3.42 -21.38 -45.52
C LYS A 60 3.08 -22.21 -44.27
N ASN A 61 1.88 -22.03 -43.72
CA ASN A 61 1.31 -22.94 -42.72
C ASN A 61 0.62 -24.12 -43.42
N PRO A 62 0.94 -25.39 -43.10
CA PRO A 62 0.12 -26.54 -43.42
C PRO A 62 -0.79 -26.88 -42.23
N LEU A 63 -2.07 -26.49 -42.30
CA LEU A 63 -3.09 -26.85 -41.30
C LEU A 63 -4.22 -27.68 -41.96
N THR A 64 -3.81 -28.68 -42.72
CA THR A 64 -4.66 -29.69 -43.36
C THR A 64 -3.85 -30.96 -43.56
N ASP A 65 -4.08 -31.98 -42.73
CA ASP A 65 -3.96 -33.39 -43.14
C ASP A 65 -4.52 -34.35 -42.08
N VAL A 66 -5.01 -35.51 -42.54
CA VAL A 66 -5.53 -36.68 -41.80
C VAL A 66 -6.82 -36.51 -40.97
N VAL A 67 -7.81 -37.32 -41.33
CA VAL A 67 -9.01 -37.70 -40.55
C VAL A 67 -9.17 -39.22 -40.65
N HIS A 68 -9.72 -39.87 -39.60
CA HIS A 68 -9.73 -41.33 -39.36
C HIS A 68 -8.36 -41.91 -38.95
N SER A 69 -8.27 -42.99 -38.15
CA SER A 69 -9.29 -43.82 -37.49
C SER A 69 -8.97 -44.05 -35.99
N GLY A 70 -9.93 -44.54 -35.20
CA GLY A 70 -9.89 -44.43 -33.74
C GLY A 70 -9.24 -45.57 -32.96
N GLN A 71 -8.60 -45.20 -31.83
CA GLN A 71 -8.46 -45.99 -30.59
C GLN A 71 -8.71 -45.04 -29.40
N PRO A 72 -9.28 -45.49 -28.27
CA PRO A 72 -9.44 -44.66 -27.09
C PRO A 72 -8.09 -44.54 -26.35
N ASN A 73 -7.53 -43.33 -26.29
CA ASN A 73 -6.30 -43.08 -25.54
C ASN A 73 -6.59 -42.98 -24.03
N PRO A 74 -5.86 -43.65 -23.12
CA PRO A 74 -6.17 -43.62 -21.68
C PRO A 74 -5.96 -42.25 -21.02
N ASP A 75 -5.03 -41.45 -21.56
CA ASP A 75 -4.47 -40.27 -20.90
C ASP A 75 -5.35 -39.03 -21.09
N GLY A 76 -6.56 -39.10 -20.54
CA GLY A 76 -7.49 -37.98 -20.40
C GLY A 76 -6.98 -36.94 -19.41
N HIS A 77 -5.93 -36.20 -19.77
CA HIS A 77 -5.44 -35.05 -19.01
C HIS A 77 -6.49 -33.92 -18.98
N SER A 78 -7.44 -34.02 -18.06
CA SER A 78 -8.42 -32.97 -17.81
C SER A 78 -7.70 -31.71 -17.32
N PHE A 79 -7.83 -30.61 -18.06
CA PHE A 79 -7.38 -29.28 -17.65
C PHE A 79 -8.30 -28.73 -16.53
N ARG A 80 -8.28 -29.37 -15.34
CA ARG A 80 -9.30 -29.15 -14.30
C ARG A 80 -8.87 -29.52 -12.86
N SER A 81 -7.57 -29.67 -12.57
CA SER A 81 -7.08 -30.23 -11.29
C SER A 81 -5.89 -29.47 -10.66
N TYR A 82 -5.93 -28.13 -10.66
CA TYR A 82 -4.97 -27.29 -9.91
C TYR A 82 -5.61 -26.21 -9.01
N PHE A 83 -6.94 -26.13 -8.98
CA PHE A 83 -7.71 -25.34 -8.01
C PHE A 83 -8.49 -26.27 -7.08
N ASP A 84 -7.76 -27.17 -6.41
CA ASP A 84 -8.35 -28.05 -5.41
C ASP A 84 -8.76 -27.27 -4.14
N ALA A 85 -9.62 -27.87 -3.32
CA ALA A 85 -10.45 -27.15 -2.37
C ALA A 85 -9.72 -26.68 -1.11
N ASP A 86 -9.06 -25.51 -1.17
CA ASP A 86 -8.79 -24.72 0.03
C ASP A 86 -9.91 -23.67 0.27
N ASP A 87 -10.57 -23.88 1.40
CA ASP A 87 -11.72 -23.12 1.93
C ASP A 87 -11.44 -22.61 3.37
N LYS A 88 -10.18 -22.70 3.82
CA LYS A 88 -9.72 -22.09 5.08
C LYS A 88 -9.73 -20.57 4.98
N PRO A 89 -9.78 -19.84 6.13
CA PRO A 89 -9.43 -18.43 6.18
C PRO A 89 -8.02 -18.23 5.60
N ARG A 90 -7.88 -17.32 4.63
CA ARG A 90 -6.62 -17.19 3.87
C ARG A 90 -5.61 -16.28 4.56
N GLU A 91 -6.07 -15.16 5.09
CA GLU A 91 -5.22 -14.07 5.56
C GLU A 91 -5.69 -13.48 6.91
N GLU A 92 -4.74 -13.34 7.85
CA GLU A 92 -4.86 -12.56 9.11
C GLU A 92 -3.90 -11.35 9.07
N CYS A 93 -3.89 -10.68 7.92
CA CYS A 93 -3.04 -9.53 7.67
C CYS A 93 -3.49 -8.30 8.49
N HIS A 94 -2.61 -7.33 8.71
CA HIS A 94 -2.97 -6.06 9.34
C HIS A 94 -2.64 -4.90 8.40
N VAL A 95 -3.60 -3.98 8.27
CA VAL A 95 -3.53 -2.74 7.47
C VAL A 95 -3.24 -1.54 8.37
N GLU A 96 -2.50 -0.59 7.80
CA GLU A 96 -2.15 0.71 8.38
C GLU A 96 -2.22 1.77 7.28
N ASP A 97 -2.59 3.01 7.62
CA ASP A 97 -2.40 4.17 6.75
C ASP A 97 -2.03 5.43 7.54
N ILE A 98 -1.39 6.40 6.87
CA ILE A 98 -1.07 7.71 7.43
C ILE A 98 -1.25 8.78 6.34
N TYR A 99 -1.95 9.87 6.65
CA TYR A 99 -2.21 11.00 5.74
C TYR A 99 -1.98 12.35 6.41
N GLY A 100 -1.21 13.22 5.76
CA GLY A 100 -0.92 14.59 6.21
C GLY A 100 0.33 14.72 7.09
N ASP A 101 1.27 13.76 7.03
CA ASP A 101 2.54 13.81 7.75
C ASP A 101 3.72 13.61 6.78
N SER A 102 4.70 14.52 6.75
CA SER A 102 5.83 14.45 5.82
C SER A 102 6.72 13.21 6.00
N GLU A 103 6.63 12.53 7.15
CA GLU A 103 7.33 11.27 7.43
C GLU A 103 6.39 10.06 7.42
N ALA A 104 5.24 10.14 6.73
CA ALA A 104 4.19 9.10 6.70
C ALA A 104 4.72 7.68 6.43
N SER A 105 5.73 7.51 5.57
CA SER A 105 6.33 6.19 5.30
C SER A 105 7.20 5.65 6.45
N ARG A 106 7.93 6.52 7.16
CA ARG A 106 8.69 6.14 8.37
C ARG A 106 7.77 5.82 9.54
N LEU A 107 6.71 6.62 9.71
CA LEU A 107 5.69 6.38 10.73
C LEU A 107 4.91 5.10 10.43
N CYS A 108 4.57 4.84 9.16
CA CYS A 108 3.94 3.59 8.73
C CYS A 108 4.86 2.38 9.00
N TYR A 109 6.17 2.50 8.73
CA TYR A 109 7.15 1.47 9.12
C TYR A 109 7.15 1.17 10.63
N LEU A 110 7.06 2.20 11.48
CA LEU A 110 6.96 2.01 12.94
C LEU A 110 5.65 1.33 13.33
N ALA A 111 4.51 1.80 12.83
CA ALA A 111 3.21 1.22 13.11
C ALA A 111 3.11 -0.26 12.64
N LEU A 112 3.62 -0.60 11.46
CA LEU A 112 3.73 -1.99 11.00
C LEU A 112 4.63 -2.85 11.90
N HIS A 113 5.64 -2.25 12.56
CA HIS A 113 6.44 -2.95 13.56
C HIS A 113 5.67 -3.25 14.87
N ALA A 114 4.67 -2.44 15.24
CA ALA A 114 3.74 -2.80 16.32
C ALA A 114 2.85 -3.98 15.90
N LEU A 115 2.31 -3.93 14.67
CA LEU A 115 1.41 -4.94 14.09
C LEU A 115 2.13 -6.24 13.65
N GLN A 116 3.46 -6.27 13.68
CA GLN A 116 4.32 -7.39 13.25
C GLN A 116 3.96 -8.74 13.87
N HIS A 117 3.38 -8.73 15.07
CA HIS A 117 2.98 -9.94 15.79
C HIS A 117 1.86 -10.73 15.11
N HIS A 118 1.09 -10.10 14.22
CA HIS A 118 0.04 -10.76 13.45
C HIS A 118 0.50 -11.41 12.14
N GLY A 119 1.60 -10.97 11.52
CA GLY A 119 2.04 -11.51 10.22
C GLY A 119 3.54 -11.36 9.98
N GLN A 120 4.23 -12.45 9.64
CA GLN A 120 5.70 -12.53 9.53
C GLN A 120 6.18 -12.93 8.12
N GLU A 121 5.27 -13.15 7.17
CA GLU A 121 5.61 -13.68 5.85
C GLU A 121 5.96 -12.63 4.82
N GLY A 122 5.47 -11.41 4.99
CA GLY A 122 5.75 -10.32 4.09
C GLY A 122 5.12 -9.04 4.57
N VAL A 123 5.62 -7.96 4.01
CA VAL A 123 5.28 -6.61 4.44
C VAL A 123 5.48 -5.66 3.26
N GLY A 124 4.68 -4.60 3.21
CA GLY A 124 4.82 -3.56 2.20
C GLY A 124 4.41 -2.19 2.71
N ILE A 125 4.98 -1.17 2.06
CA ILE A 125 4.59 0.23 2.20
C ILE A 125 4.47 0.82 0.80
N VAL A 126 3.39 1.54 0.57
CA VAL A 126 3.20 2.40 -0.60
C VAL A 126 3.09 3.84 -0.12
N SER A 127 3.99 4.71 -0.56
CA SER A 127 3.87 6.16 -0.37
C SER A 127 3.37 6.85 -1.64
N VAL A 128 2.76 8.02 -1.49
CA VAL A 128 2.29 8.87 -2.60
C VAL A 128 2.97 10.23 -2.51
N ASN A 129 3.62 10.64 -3.59
CA ASN A 129 4.37 11.89 -3.66
C ASN A 129 4.31 12.44 -5.08
N ASP A 130 4.00 13.72 -5.27
CA ASP A 130 3.83 14.35 -6.59
C ASP A 130 2.87 13.57 -7.52
N ASN A 131 1.77 13.05 -6.94
CA ASN A 131 0.80 12.16 -7.59
C ASN A 131 1.37 10.80 -8.08
N VAL A 132 2.55 10.39 -7.62
CA VAL A 132 3.19 9.11 -7.97
C VAL A 132 3.22 8.17 -6.76
N HIS A 133 2.57 7.02 -6.89
CA HIS A 133 2.69 5.90 -5.96
C HIS A 133 4.06 5.23 -6.10
N LYS A 134 4.78 5.09 -4.98
CA LYS A 134 6.02 4.33 -4.88
C LYS A 134 5.77 3.15 -3.96
N SER A 135 5.96 1.93 -4.45
CA SER A 135 5.79 0.69 -3.66
C SER A 135 7.14 0.07 -3.31
N ILE A 136 7.28 -0.41 -2.08
CA ILE A 136 8.29 -1.37 -1.67
C ILE A 136 7.56 -2.48 -0.90
N THR A 137 7.64 -3.71 -1.42
CA THR A 137 7.15 -4.93 -0.77
C THR A 137 8.30 -5.93 -0.61
N GLY A 138 8.18 -6.84 0.35
CA GLY A 138 9.15 -7.91 0.58
C GLY A 138 8.56 -9.08 1.36
N VAL A 139 9.26 -10.22 1.30
CA VAL A 139 8.96 -11.42 2.09
C VAL A 139 9.81 -11.36 3.38
N GLY A 140 9.22 -11.74 4.52
CA GLY A 140 9.84 -11.66 5.84
C GLY A 140 9.36 -10.49 6.70
N LEU A 141 10.16 -10.12 7.70
CA LEU A 141 9.83 -9.14 8.73
C LEU A 141 9.99 -7.68 8.27
N VAL A 142 9.32 -6.76 8.97
CA VAL A 142 9.39 -5.29 8.81
C VAL A 142 10.85 -4.82 8.77
N PHE A 143 11.67 -5.27 9.72
CA PHE A 143 13.08 -4.89 9.82
C PHE A 143 13.96 -5.46 8.68
N ASP A 144 13.66 -6.67 8.18
CA ASP A 144 14.42 -7.28 7.08
C ASP A 144 14.07 -6.62 5.72
N VAL A 145 12.79 -6.25 5.55
CA VAL A 145 12.29 -5.66 4.31
C VAL A 145 12.61 -4.17 4.20
N PHE A 146 12.71 -3.42 5.29
CA PHE A 146 12.94 -1.95 5.25
C PHE A 146 14.25 -1.52 5.93
N SER A 147 15.21 -1.11 5.09
CA SER A 147 16.37 -0.30 5.52
C SER A 147 16.06 1.19 5.39
N GLU A 148 16.81 2.04 6.08
CA GLU A 148 16.73 3.51 5.97
C GLU A 148 16.75 3.97 4.49
N SER A 149 17.71 3.47 3.72
CA SER A 149 17.86 3.70 2.27
C SER A 149 16.73 3.16 1.38
N LYS A 150 15.83 2.33 1.92
CA LYS A 150 14.56 1.95 1.26
C LYS A 150 13.47 2.96 1.61
N LEU A 151 13.36 3.35 2.89
CA LEU A 151 12.41 4.35 3.39
C LEU A 151 12.65 5.75 2.78
N ASP A 152 13.90 6.18 2.59
CA ASP A 152 14.26 7.43 1.91
C ASP A 152 13.65 7.59 0.51
N ARG A 153 13.37 6.47 -0.16
CA ARG A 153 12.79 6.47 -1.50
C ARG A 153 11.27 6.67 -1.44
N LEU A 154 10.64 6.24 -0.34
CA LEU A 154 9.21 6.37 -0.03
C LEU A 154 8.88 7.75 0.55
N SER A 155 9.32 8.83 -0.11
CA SER A 155 8.83 10.18 0.19
C SER A 155 7.31 10.28 -0.04
N GLY A 156 6.64 11.19 0.66
CA GLY A 156 5.20 11.45 0.54
C GLY A 156 4.56 11.83 1.87
N ASP A 157 3.47 12.60 1.83
CA ASP A 157 2.64 12.92 3.00
C ASP A 157 1.48 11.93 3.22
N LEU A 158 1.31 10.98 2.29
CA LEU A 158 0.39 9.84 2.34
C LEU A 158 1.17 8.54 2.20
N ALA A 159 0.96 7.60 3.12
CA ALA A 159 1.41 6.22 3.02
C ALA A 159 0.32 5.22 3.43
N ILE A 160 0.32 4.04 2.82
CA ILE A 160 -0.44 2.86 3.27
C ILE A 160 0.52 1.68 3.47
N GLY A 161 0.21 0.83 4.44
CA GLY A 161 1.05 -0.27 4.90
C GLY A 161 0.29 -1.58 5.07
N HIS A 162 1.04 -2.68 5.05
CA HIS A 162 0.50 -4.03 5.25
C HIS A 162 1.54 -4.96 5.87
N VAL A 163 1.14 -5.78 6.84
CA VAL A 163 1.86 -7.00 7.26
C VAL A 163 1.02 -8.23 6.95
N ARG A 164 1.65 -9.27 6.39
CA ARG A 164 0.98 -10.44 5.80
C ARG A 164 1.16 -11.72 6.62
N HIS A 165 0.06 -12.45 6.77
CA HIS A 165 -0.03 -13.81 7.30
C HIS A 165 -0.78 -14.69 6.30
N SER A 166 -0.26 -15.86 5.95
CA SER A 166 -0.81 -16.80 4.98
C SER A 166 -1.06 -18.15 5.65
N ILE A 167 -2.30 -18.39 6.09
CA ILE A 167 -2.67 -19.68 6.72
C ILE A 167 -2.59 -20.84 5.68
N ALA A 168 -2.60 -20.51 4.39
CA ALA A 168 -2.32 -21.42 3.29
C ALA A 168 -1.51 -20.75 2.16
N GLY A 169 -0.80 -21.55 1.37
CA GLY A 169 0.00 -21.12 0.23
C GLY A 169 1.44 -20.73 0.59
N ALA A 170 2.33 -20.76 -0.41
CA ALA A 170 3.70 -20.29 -0.25
C ALA A 170 3.75 -18.75 -0.27
N SER A 171 4.67 -18.16 0.51
CA SER A 171 4.87 -16.71 0.64
C SER A 171 5.45 -16.07 -0.63
N MET A 172 4.65 -16.01 -1.70
CA MET A 172 5.04 -15.40 -2.97
C MET A 172 5.05 -13.88 -2.85
N LEU A 173 6.17 -13.23 -3.24
CA LEU A 173 6.30 -11.77 -3.25
C LEU A 173 5.15 -11.07 -4.01
N LYS A 174 4.62 -11.68 -5.09
CA LYS A 174 3.49 -11.15 -5.86
C LYS A 174 2.18 -11.02 -5.07
N ASN A 175 2.05 -11.74 -3.96
CA ASN A 175 0.87 -11.70 -3.08
C ASN A 175 1.09 -10.79 -1.85
N VAL A 176 2.27 -10.16 -1.71
CA VAL A 176 2.55 -9.20 -0.64
C VAL A 176 1.93 -7.85 -1.00
N GLN A 177 1.02 -7.37 -0.16
CA GLN A 177 0.36 -6.07 -0.30
C GLN A 177 1.22 -4.97 0.37
N PRO A 178 0.93 -3.66 0.22
CA PRO A 178 -0.15 -3.06 -0.55
C PRO A 178 0.04 -3.25 -2.06
N PHE A 179 -1.05 -3.52 -2.79
CA PHE A 179 -1.03 -3.57 -4.25
C PHE A 179 -1.21 -2.16 -4.82
N VAL A 180 -0.63 -1.90 -6.00
CA VAL A 180 -0.79 -0.63 -6.74
C VAL A 180 -1.20 -0.94 -8.17
N ALA A 181 -2.27 -0.30 -8.65
CA ALA A 181 -2.75 -0.42 -10.02
C ALA A 181 -3.00 0.94 -10.68
N SER A 182 -2.35 1.16 -11.81
CA SER A 182 -2.61 2.28 -12.71
C SER A 182 -3.76 1.94 -13.66
N TYR A 183 -4.75 2.82 -13.77
CA TYR A 183 -5.93 2.63 -14.59
C TYR A 183 -6.40 3.96 -15.21
N ARG A 184 -7.57 3.97 -15.86
CA ARG A 184 -8.05 5.11 -16.67
C ARG A 184 -8.20 6.44 -15.89
N PHE A 185 -8.33 6.38 -14.56
CA PHE A 185 -8.63 7.55 -13.73
C PHE A 185 -7.55 7.81 -12.66
N GLY A 186 -6.29 7.45 -12.95
CA GLY A 186 -5.14 7.67 -12.08
C GLY A 186 -4.51 6.36 -11.60
N SER A 187 -3.81 6.42 -10.47
CA SER A 187 -3.28 5.26 -9.75
C SER A 187 -3.99 5.07 -8.41
N VAL A 188 -4.19 3.81 -8.01
CA VAL A 188 -4.73 3.43 -6.70
C VAL A 188 -3.83 2.39 -6.03
N GLY A 189 -3.40 2.69 -4.81
CA GLY A 189 -2.86 1.73 -3.85
C GLY A 189 -3.98 1.16 -2.98
N VAL A 190 -3.89 -0.12 -2.60
CA VAL A 190 -4.81 -0.77 -1.65
C VAL A 190 -4.07 -1.72 -0.71
N ALA A 191 -4.45 -1.72 0.56
CA ALA A 191 -4.10 -2.75 1.53
C ALA A 191 -5.38 -3.31 2.17
N HIS A 192 -5.43 -4.62 2.39
CA HIS A 192 -6.60 -5.37 2.82
C HIS A 192 -6.25 -6.37 3.93
N ASN A 193 -6.97 -6.27 5.05
CA ASN A 193 -7.07 -7.25 6.13
C ASN A 193 -8.44 -7.91 5.99
N GLY A 194 -8.50 -9.20 5.62
CA GLY A 194 -9.78 -9.87 5.44
C GLY A 194 -9.71 -11.15 4.61
N ASN A 195 -10.88 -11.62 4.20
CA ASN A 195 -11.04 -12.76 3.29
C ASN A 195 -12.40 -12.65 2.58
N LEU A 196 -12.39 -12.53 1.26
CA LEU A 196 -13.60 -12.44 0.44
C LEU A 196 -14.11 -13.85 0.09
N VAL A 197 -15.26 -14.24 0.66
CA VAL A 197 -15.82 -15.60 0.49
C VAL A 197 -16.29 -15.86 -0.94
N ASN A 198 -16.74 -14.83 -1.65
CA ASN A 198 -17.13 -14.92 -3.06
C ASN A 198 -15.97 -14.67 -4.05
N TYR A 199 -14.72 -14.61 -3.59
CA TYR A 199 -13.52 -14.44 -4.42
C TYR A 199 -13.49 -15.35 -5.66
N LYS A 200 -13.72 -16.66 -5.47
CA LYS A 200 -13.63 -17.67 -6.53
C LYS A 200 -14.63 -17.38 -7.67
N GLN A 201 -15.80 -16.87 -7.34
CA GLN A 201 -16.84 -16.46 -8.31
C GLN A 201 -16.43 -15.17 -9.02
N LEU A 202 -16.13 -14.11 -8.25
CA LEU A 202 -15.81 -12.79 -8.81
C LEU A 202 -14.56 -12.83 -9.72
N HIS A 203 -13.55 -13.63 -9.37
CA HIS A 203 -12.36 -13.84 -10.21
C HIS A 203 -12.74 -14.44 -11.57
N GLY A 204 -13.54 -15.52 -11.58
CA GLY A 204 -14.02 -16.16 -12.82
C GLY A 204 -14.89 -15.23 -13.66
N GLU A 205 -15.84 -14.52 -13.06
CA GLU A 205 -16.66 -13.51 -13.75
C GLU A 205 -15.79 -12.40 -14.38
N LEU A 206 -14.71 -11.99 -13.71
CA LEU A 206 -13.79 -10.97 -14.21
C LEU A 206 -12.89 -11.50 -15.33
N GLU A 207 -12.39 -12.75 -15.25
CA GLU A 207 -11.63 -13.43 -16.31
C GLU A 207 -12.47 -13.65 -17.58
N GLU A 208 -13.72 -14.11 -17.44
CA GLU A 208 -14.67 -14.21 -18.57
C GLU A 208 -14.92 -12.85 -19.24
N ASN A 209 -14.93 -11.77 -18.44
CA ASN A 209 -14.97 -10.39 -18.92
C ASN A 209 -13.62 -9.83 -19.40
N ARG A 210 -12.59 -10.68 -19.58
CA ARG A 210 -11.24 -10.39 -20.10
C ARG A 210 -10.33 -9.59 -19.17
N SER A 211 -10.52 -9.72 -17.86
CA SER A 211 -9.52 -9.31 -16.87
C SER A 211 -8.30 -10.25 -16.89
N ILE A 212 -7.14 -9.74 -16.52
CA ILE A 212 -5.89 -10.52 -16.40
C ILE A 212 -5.37 -10.31 -14.99
N PHE A 213 -5.41 -11.37 -14.18
CA PHE A 213 -4.88 -11.39 -12.83
C PHE A 213 -3.40 -11.79 -12.81
N ASN A 214 -2.64 -11.18 -11.91
CA ASN A 214 -1.21 -11.42 -11.74
C ASN A 214 -0.93 -12.23 -10.47
N THR A 215 -1.75 -12.06 -9.44
CA THR A 215 -1.57 -12.58 -8.07
C THR A 215 -2.37 -13.88 -7.87
N SER A 216 -2.67 -14.23 -6.62
CA SER A 216 -3.77 -15.15 -6.27
C SER A 216 -4.54 -14.61 -5.05
N SER A 217 -4.54 -13.28 -4.89
CA SER A 217 -5.08 -12.56 -3.74
C SER A 217 -6.42 -11.93 -4.10
N ASP A 218 -7.34 -11.96 -3.15
CA ASP A 218 -8.67 -11.36 -3.28
C ASP A 218 -8.65 -9.83 -3.34
N THR A 219 -7.59 -9.21 -2.85
CA THR A 219 -7.29 -7.78 -3.02
C THR A 219 -7.18 -7.37 -4.49
N GLU A 220 -6.72 -8.24 -5.41
CA GLU A 220 -6.64 -7.92 -6.84
C GLU A 220 -8.05 -7.88 -7.49
N VAL A 221 -9.00 -8.70 -7.01
CA VAL A 221 -10.41 -8.64 -7.44
C VAL A 221 -11.03 -7.28 -7.12
N VAL A 222 -10.72 -6.70 -5.95
CA VAL A 222 -11.20 -5.36 -5.56
C VAL A 222 -10.71 -4.29 -6.55
N LEU A 223 -9.44 -4.35 -6.95
CA LEU A 223 -8.86 -3.44 -7.95
C LEU A 223 -9.55 -3.57 -9.31
N HIS A 224 -9.81 -4.79 -9.78
CA HIS A 224 -10.54 -5.01 -11.02
C HIS A 224 -11.98 -4.46 -10.96
N LEU A 225 -12.69 -4.65 -9.85
CA LEU A 225 -14.04 -4.10 -9.64
C LEU A 225 -14.07 -2.56 -9.69
N ILE A 226 -13.10 -1.89 -9.04
CA ILE A 226 -12.93 -0.43 -9.08
C ILE A 226 -12.60 0.07 -10.50
N ALA A 227 -11.79 -0.69 -11.25
CA ALA A 227 -11.38 -0.34 -12.61
C ALA A 227 -12.54 -0.43 -13.62
N ILE A 228 -13.39 -1.46 -13.54
CA ILE A 228 -14.55 -1.63 -14.44
C ILE A 228 -15.75 -0.75 -14.07
N SER A 229 -15.81 -0.25 -12.84
CA SER A 229 -16.86 0.67 -12.37
C SER A 229 -17.02 1.88 -13.30
N LYS A 230 -18.25 2.41 -13.40
CA LYS A 230 -18.55 3.65 -14.14
C LYS A 230 -18.87 4.83 -13.22
N ALA A 231 -19.01 4.60 -11.92
CA ALA A 231 -19.36 5.61 -10.93
C ALA A 231 -18.36 6.78 -10.84
N ARG A 232 -18.87 7.91 -10.34
CA ARG A 232 -18.16 9.15 -10.00
C ARG A 232 -18.87 9.83 -8.82
N PRO A 233 -18.17 10.43 -7.84
CA PRO A 233 -16.70 10.54 -7.69
C PRO A 233 -16.02 9.18 -7.46
N PHE A 234 -14.68 9.16 -7.39
CA PHE A 234 -13.89 7.93 -7.20
C PHE A 234 -14.39 7.05 -6.05
N LEU A 235 -14.82 7.66 -4.94
CA LEU A 235 -15.35 6.96 -3.77
C LEU A 235 -16.48 5.98 -4.09
N LEU A 236 -17.38 6.34 -5.01
CA LEU A 236 -18.50 5.48 -5.39
C LEU A 236 -18.06 4.22 -6.17
N ARG A 237 -16.82 4.18 -6.67
CA ARG A 237 -16.21 2.99 -7.29
C ARG A 237 -15.79 1.96 -6.24
N ILE A 238 -15.28 2.46 -5.11
CA ILE A 238 -15.01 1.65 -3.93
C ILE A 238 -16.35 1.13 -3.38
N VAL A 239 -17.38 1.99 -3.25
CA VAL A 239 -18.74 1.54 -2.85
C VAL A 239 -19.32 0.48 -3.80
N GLU A 240 -19.27 0.68 -5.12
CA GLU A 240 -19.72 -0.33 -6.11
C GLU A 240 -18.91 -1.65 -6.05
N ALA A 241 -17.68 -1.64 -5.54
CA ALA A 241 -16.90 -2.86 -5.29
C ALA A 241 -17.31 -3.50 -3.95
N CYS A 242 -17.43 -2.70 -2.89
CA CYS A 242 -17.88 -3.12 -1.55
C CYS A 242 -19.32 -3.68 -1.53
N GLU A 243 -20.18 -3.25 -2.46
CA GLU A 243 -21.52 -3.82 -2.68
C GLU A 243 -21.52 -5.18 -3.38
N LYS A 244 -20.40 -5.61 -4.00
CA LYS A 244 -20.27 -6.89 -4.72
C LYS A 244 -19.46 -7.94 -3.96
N ILE A 245 -18.51 -7.51 -3.12
CA ILE A 245 -17.67 -8.43 -2.35
C ILE A 245 -18.39 -8.88 -1.07
N GLU A 246 -18.35 -10.17 -0.79
CA GLU A 246 -18.89 -10.78 0.42
C GLU A 246 -17.74 -11.34 1.27
N GLY A 247 -17.81 -11.15 2.59
CA GLY A 247 -16.79 -11.65 3.52
C GLY A 247 -16.61 -10.76 4.74
N ALA A 248 -15.43 -10.86 5.35
CA ALA A 248 -14.96 -10.02 6.45
C ALA A 248 -13.77 -9.20 5.94
N TYR A 249 -13.78 -7.87 6.12
CA TYR A 249 -12.71 -7.01 5.59
C TYR A 249 -12.59 -5.63 6.27
N SER A 250 -11.35 -5.22 6.47
CA SER A 250 -10.90 -3.84 6.64
C SER A 250 -9.97 -3.51 5.48
N MET A 251 -10.19 -2.39 4.79
CA MET A 251 -9.40 -1.97 3.63
C MET A 251 -9.03 -0.49 3.73
N VAL A 252 -7.83 -0.15 3.28
CA VAL A 252 -7.35 1.22 3.14
C VAL A 252 -6.85 1.44 1.71
N PHE A 253 -7.22 2.57 1.10
CA PHE A 253 -6.92 2.91 -0.29
C PHE A 253 -6.27 4.29 -0.37
N ALA A 254 -5.18 4.38 -1.14
CA ALA A 254 -4.50 5.64 -1.45
C ALA A 254 -4.64 5.97 -2.94
N THR A 255 -5.22 7.11 -3.29
CA THR A 255 -5.05 7.72 -4.63
C THR A 255 -4.02 8.84 -4.56
N GLU A 256 -3.90 9.62 -5.63
CA GLU A 256 -2.94 10.73 -5.78
C GLU A 256 -3.04 11.78 -4.65
N ASP A 257 -4.26 12.06 -4.17
CA ASP A 257 -4.57 13.12 -3.19
C ASP A 257 -5.53 12.69 -2.05
N LYS A 258 -5.91 11.41 -1.99
CA LYS A 258 -6.94 10.91 -1.07
C LYS A 258 -6.57 9.60 -0.41
N LEU A 259 -6.95 9.53 0.86
CA LEU A 259 -7.01 8.33 1.66
C LEU A 259 -8.48 7.95 1.92
N VAL A 260 -8.81 6.68 1.70
CA VAL A 260 -10.15 6.11 1.94
C VAL A 260 -10.00 4.85 2.79
N ALA A 261 -10.66 4.80 3.95
CA ALA A 261 -10.71 3.61 4.79
C ALA A 261 -12.14 3.02 4.83
N VAL A 262 -12.23 1.70 4.88
CA VAL A 262 -13.48 0.92 4.71
C VAL A 262 -13.49 -0.25 5.68
N ARG A 263 -14.62 -0.48 6.37
CA ARG A 263 -14.85 -1.65 7.23
C ARG A 263 -16.14 -2.36 6.86
N ASP A 264 -16.10 -3.69 6.76
CA ASP A 264 -17.22 -4.52 6.27
C ASP A 264 -18.55 -4.28 7.01
N PRO A 265 -19.71 -4.61 6.39
CA PRO A 265 -21.03 -4.32 6.97
C PRO A 265 -21.31 -4.93 8.35
N TYR A 266 -20.53 -5.92 8.79
CA TYR A 266 -20.71 -6.57 10.09
C TYR A 266 -19.61 -6.20 11.10
N GLY A 267 -18.52 -5.57 10.64
CA GLY A 267 -17.39 -5.10 11.45
C GLY A 267 -16.43 -6.23 11.86
N PHE A 268 -16.39 -7.33 11.10
CA PHE A 268 -15.69 -8.56 11.48
C PHE A 268 -14.18 -8.38 11.64
N ARG A 269 -13.53 -7.63 10.74
CA ARG A 269 -12.13 -7.21 10.95
C ARG A 269 -12.09 -5.86 11.68
N PRO A 270 -11.09 -5.63 12.55
CA PRO A 270 -10.95 -4.38 13.29
C PRO A 270 -10.42 -3.26 12.37
N LEU A 271 -10.78 -2.02 12.70
CA LEU A 271 -10.23 -0.82 12.09
C LEU A 271 -10.49 0.37 13.02
N VAL A 272 -9.43 0.96 13.57
CA VAL A 272 -9.47 2.13 14.45
C VAL A 272 -8.97 3.37 13.72
N MET A 273 -9.35 4.54 14.22
CA MET A 273 -8.97 5.86 13.72
C MET A 273 -8.24 6.62 14.82
N GLY A 274 -7.10 7.23 14.47
CA GLY A 274 -6.30 8.08 15.35
C GLY A 274 -5.80 9.35 14.67
N ARG A 275 -5.24 10.26 15.47
CA ARG A 275 -4.71 11.55 15.02
C ARG A 275 -3.42 11.94 15.75
N ARG A 276 -2.41 12.40 15.00
CA ARG A 276 -1.18 13.00 15.56
C ARG A 276 -1.38 14.46 15.97
N SER A 277 -0.48 14.97 16.79
CA SER A 277 -0.45 16.38 17.26
C SER A 277 -0.34 17.43 16.15
N ASN A 278 0.18 17.09 14.97
CA ASN A 278 0.20 17.93 13.77
C ASN A 278 -1.11 17.89 12.95
N GLY A 279 -2.09 17.10 13.37
CA GLY A 279 -3.38 16.93 12.69
C GLY A 279 -3.46 15.73 11.74
N ALA A 280 -2.34 15.08 11.45
CA ALA A 280 -2.27 13.93 10.54
C ALA A 280 -3.17 12.78 11.00
N ILE A 281 -3.73 12.07 10.02
CA ILE A 281 -4.80 11.06 10.16
C ILE A 281 -4.19 9.68 10.01
N ILE A 282 -4.65 8.73 10.81
CA ILE A 282 -4.20 7.34 10.80
C ILE A 282 -5.42 6.42 10.93
N PHE A 283 -5.56 5.44 10.05
CA PHE A 283 -6.37 4.25 10.30
C PHE A 283 -5.47 3.04 10.48
N ALA A 284 -5.67 2.33 11.59
CA ALA A 284 -4.88 1.19 12.00
C ALA A 284 -5.77 -0.02 12.25
N SER A 285 -5.23 -1.23 12.11
CA SER A 285 -5.97 -2.45 12.48
C SER A 285 -6.12 -2.61 14.00
N GLU A 286 -5.21 -2.02 14.79
CA GLU A 286 -5.23 -2.04 16.26
C GLU A 286 -4.73 -0.71 16.86
N THR A 287 -5.05 -0.43 18.12
CA THR A 287 -4.57 0.79 18.81
C THR A 287 -3.07 0.77 19.12
N CYS A 288 -2.44 -0.41 19.22
CA CYS A 288 -1.01 -0.54 19.53
C CYS A 288 -0.09 0.12 18.47
N ALA A 289 -0.56 0.21 17.23
CA ALA A 289 0.07 0.97 16.16
C ALA A 289 0.04 2.48 16.45
N LEU A 290 -1.14 2.99 16.84
CA LEU A 290 -1.35 4.40 17.22
C LEU A 290 -0.45 4.79 18.40
N ASP A 291 -0.39 3.93 19.43
CA ASP A 291 0.42 4.14 20.64
C ASP A 291 1.90 4.31 20.29
N LEU A 292 2.46 3.43 19.44
CA LEU A 292 3.88 3.47 19.06
C LEU A 292 4.25 4.71 18.21
N ILE A 293 3.30 5.27 17.47
CA ILE A 293 3.49 6.50 16.69
C ILE A 293 2.98 7.75 17.42
N GLU A 294 2.66 7.70 18.71
CA GLU A 294 2.15 8.86 19.48
C GLU A 294 0.84 9.48 18.90
N ALA A 295 0.03 8.69 18.20
CA ALA A 295 -1.27 9.10 17.70
C ALA A 295 -2.35 8.93 18.78
N THR A 296 -3.15 9.97 19.01
CA THR A 296 -4.30 9.90 19.92
C THR A 296 -5.41 9.11 19.23
N TYR A 297 -5.85 8.01 19.84
CA TYR A 297 -7.04 7.26 19.40
C TYR A 297 -8.29 8.15 19.45
N GLU A 298 -9.05 8.19 18.35
CA GLU A 298 -10.31 8.93 18.26
C GLU A 298 -11.53 8.00 18.40
N ARG A 299 -11.58 6.90 17.64
CA ARG A 299 -12.72 5.96 17.58
C ARG A 299 -12.44 4.70 16.75
N GLU A 300 -13.33 3.72 16.79
CA GLU A 300 -13.47 2.71 15.73
C GLU A 300 -14.08 3.31 14.45
N VAL A 301 -13.71 2.73 13.29
CA VAL A 301 -14.50 2.83 12.05
C VAL A 301 -15.71 1.90 12.17
N LEU A 302 -16.90 2.38 11.85
CA LEU A 302 -18.15 1.66 12.10
C LEU A 302 -18.40 0.55 11.05
N PRO A 303 -19.19 -0.50 11.38
CA PRO A 303 -19.58 -1.53 10.43
C PRO A 303 -20.34 -0.95 9.22
N GLY A 304 -19.78 -1.11 8.02
CA GLY A 304 -20.33 -0.52 6.79
C GLY A 304 -20.05 0.98 6.62
N GLU A 305 -19.00 1.51 7.24
CA GLU A 305 -18.53 2.88 7.03
C GLU A 305 -17.49 2.98 5.91
N VAL A 306 -17.54 4.10 5.17
CA VAL A 306 -16.48 4.56 4.26
C VAL A 306 -16.05 5.97 4.69
N THR A 307 -14.77 6.17 4.96
CA THR A 307 -14.18 7.48 5.28
C THR A 307 -13.42 8.03 4.06
N LEU A 308 -13.27 9.35 3.96
CA LEU A 308 -12.48 10.01 2.92
C LEU A 308 -11.86 11.31 3.47
N ASN A 309 -10.54 11.36 3.69
CA ASN A 309 -9.83 12.56 4.19
C ASN A 309 -10.59 13.29 5.33
N LEU A 310 -10.91 12.59 6.43
CA LEU A 310 -11.83 13.00 7.53
C LEU A 310 -13.32 13.13 7.22
N THR A 311 -13.71 13.32 5.97
CA THR A 311 -15.13 13.32 5.60
C THR A 311 -15.70 11.92 5.80
N GLN A 312 -16.46 11.73 6.87
CA GLN A 312 -17.29 10.55 7.04
C GLN A 312 -18.40 10.60 6.01
N VAL A 313 -18.32 9.75 4.99
CA VAL A 313 -19.40 9.59 4.03
C VAL A 313 -20.35 8.56 4.64
N THR A 314 -21.27 9.03 5.49
CA THR A 314 -22.38 8.22 6.01
C THR A 314 -23.46 8.08 4.94
N LEU A 315 -24.15 6.95 4.94
CA LEU A 315 -24.68 6.36 3.72
C LEU A 315 -26.21 6.07 3.85
N LYS A 316 -27.00 6.13 2.75
CA LYS A 316 -28.35 5.49 2.66
C LYS A 316 -28.58 4.70 1.34
N ASN A 317 -29.22 3.51 1.36
CA ASN A 317 -29.69 2.75 0.16
C ASN A 317 -31.06 2.08 0.39
N ILE A 318 -31.64 1.60 -0.70
CA ILE A 318 -33.00 1.08 -0.82
C ILE A 318 -32.95 -0.43 -1.08
N ASN A 319 -33.23 -1.26 -0.06
CA ASN A 319 -33.79 -2.62 -0.21
C ASN A 319 -34.17 -3.21 1.16
N GLN A 320 -35.46 -3.19 1.49
CA GLN A 320 -35.98 -3.65 2.79
C GLN A 320 -36.52 -5.10 2.81
N HIS A 321 -36.67 -5.76 1.65
CA HIS A 321 -37.21 -7.13 1.62
C HIS A 321 -36.15 -8.18 1.98
N ASN A 322 -36.59 -9.19 2.72
CA ASN A 322 -35.82 -10.30 3.31
C ASN A 322 -34.69 -9.90 4.28
N ARG A 323 -35.03 -9.86 5.58
CA ARG A 323 -34.08 -9.93 6.72
C ARG A 323 -34.61 -10.87 7.82
N PRO A 324 -33.77 -11.72 8.44
CA PRO A 324 -34.08 -12.30 9.75
C PRO A 324 -34.03 -11.21 10.85
N ARG A 325 -34.76 -11.41 11.95
CA ARG A 325 -35.17 -10.31 12.85
C ARG A 325 -34.06 -9.66 13.70
N ASN A 326 -32.91 -10.31 13.90
CA ASN A 326 -31.94 -9.94 14.97
C ASN A 326 -30.58 -9.42 14.48
N ALA A 327 -30.39 -9.13 13.19
CA ALA A 327 -29.13 -8.56 12.69
C ALA A 327 -29.07 -7.03 12.89
N PRO A 328 -27.90 -6.45 13.28
CA PRO A 328 -27.73 -5.00 13.41
C PRO A 328 -27.96 -4.23 12.09
N ARG A 329 -28.14 -2.91 12.19
CA ARG A 329 -28.55 -2.04 11.09
C ARG A 329 -27.36 -1.39 10.37
N SER A 330 -26.73 -2.18 9.51
CA SER A 330 -25.68 -1.74 8.59
C SER A 330 -25.92 -2.34 7.19
N ARG A 331 -25.60 -1.57 6.14
CA ARG A 331 -25.52 -1.92 4.71
C ARG A 331 -24.93 -0.75 3.92
N TRP A 332 -24.36 -1.01 2.74
CA TRP A 332 -23.88 -0.01 1.79
C TRP A 332 -24.99 0.60 0.92
N HIS A 333 -24.72 1.82 0.48
CA HIS A 333 -25.53 3.00 0.77
C HIS A 333 -24.73 4.26 0.29
N THR A 334 -25.31 5.46 0.16
CA THR A 334 -24.61 6.74 -0.19
C THR A 334 -25.36 8.02 0.26
N ILE A 335 -24.63 9.13 0.54
CA ILE A 335 -25.03 10.56 0.41
C ILE A 335 -23.78 11.34 -0.07
N LEU A 336 -23.95 12.45 -0.81
CA LEU A 336 -22.90 13.42 -1.22
C LEU A 336 -23.12 14.78 -0.56
#